data_AF-A0A957X0B4-F1
#
_entry.id   AF-A0A957X0B4-F1
#
_cell.length_a   1.000
_cell.length_b   1.000
_cell.length_c   1.000
_cell.angle_alpha   90.00
_cell.angle_beta   90.00
_cell.angle_gamma   90.00
#
_symmetry.space_group_name_H-M   'P 1'
#
loop_
_entity.id
_entity.type
_entity.pdbx_description
1 polymer ?
#
loop_
_entity_poly.entity_id
_entity_poly.type
_entity_poly.pdbx_seq_one_letter_code
_entity_poly.pdbx_strand_id
1 'polypeptide(L)'
;VTQANDNAPPPLLVGQVNAATTSYTVKTLLPQTSYQLWVVAYDGAGNVTPLAAATPVTITTLALSVGVVQISIEPPLPTDHDPLSITISGIYTSSCTPHYQSHQRVEHLITITSAPSTEPFCLPAEFAWGYTVEVPPLPAGPYTVTHSLEAAVVQFYFTVTAAEGPSAPIFYVDDNPPPRAVVGEPLRFVLRAGGSPAPTYALVQAPAGMTVDPTTGELVWTPPAEMVGAVAVTVRATNSVGSVDYAFTIQVAATNPGATEIFLPLIAKSS
;
A
#
# COMPACT_ATOMS: atom_id res chain seq x y z
N VAL A 1 20.40 8.57 5.72
CA VAL A 1 20.98 7.25 6.03
C VAL A 1 21.46 6.62 4.75
N THR A 2 22.62 5.98 4.74
CA THR A 2 23.12 5.16 3.60
C THR A 2 23.66 3.84 4.10
N GLN A 3 23.73 2.84 3.22
CA GLN A 3 24.53 1.64 3.47
C GLN A 3 26.02 1.99 3.39
N ALA A 4 26.86 1.31 4.17
CA ALA A 4 28.28 1.69 4.35
C ALA A 4 29.23 1.20 3.23
N ASN A 5 28.72 0.73 2.09
CA ASN A 5 29.50 0.21 0.96
C ASN A 5 29.70 1.28 -0.14
N ASP A 6 30.87 1.29 -0.80
CA ASP A 6 31.34 2.36 -1.71
C ASP A 6 30.50 2.61 -2.98
N ASN A 7 29.37 1.91 -3.15
CA ASN A 7 28.36 2.12 -4.22
C ASN A 7 26.98 2.51 -3.67
N ALA A 8 26.89 2.97 -2.43
CA ALA A 8 25.62 3.26 -1.78
C ALA A 8 24.87 4.45 -2.45
N PRO A 9 23.53 4.37 -2.56
CA PRO A 9 22.71 5.48 -3.03
C PRO A 9 22.88 6.72 -2.13
N PRO A 10 22.53 7.93 -2.63
CA PRO A 10 22.62 9.14 -1.84
C PRO A 10 21.84 9.02 -0.51
N PRO A 11 22.26 9.73 0.54
CA PRO A 11 21.63 9.68 1.85
C PRO A 11 20.15 10.03 1.78
N LEU A 12 19.32 9.08 2.22
CA LEU A 12 17.87 9.24 2.31
C LEU A 12 17.49 9.89 3.66
N LEU A 13 16.57 10.85 3.64
CA LEU A 13 15.96 11.39 4.86
C LEU A 13 14.99 10.36 5.43
N VAL A 14 15.21 9.94 6.67
CA VAL A 14 14.41 8.90 7.34
C VAL A 14 13.62 9.43 8.54
N GLY A 15 13.80 10.71 8.87
CA GLY A 15 13.21 11.34 10.04
C GLY A 15 13.52 12.83 10.13
N GLN A 16 12.60 13.59 10.72
CA GLN A 16 12.78 14.98 11.10
C GLN A 16 12.22 15.19 12.51
N VAL A 17 12.94 15.93 13.34
CA VAL A 17 12.56 16.22 14.74
C VAL A 17 12.77 17.70 15.04
N ASN A 18 12.10 18.20 16.08
CA ASN A 18 12.33 19.57 16.54
C ASN A 18 13.53 19.65 17.50
N ALA A 19 13.98 20.87 17.80
CA ALA A 19 15.13 21.13 18.66
C ALA A 19 14.98 20.62 20.12
N ALA A 20 13.74 20.30 20.56
CA ALA A 20 13.49 19.76 21.89
C ALA A 20 13.59 18.22 21.96
N THR A 21 13.69 17.53 20.82
CA THR A 21 13.73 16.07 20.76
C THR A 21 15.15 15.57 20.93
N THR A 22 15.39 14.76 21.96
CA THR A 22 16.73 14.24 22.32
C THR A 22 16.95 12.79 21.89
N SER A 23 15.92 12.10 21.41
CA SER A 23 16.01 10.73 20.90
C SER A 23 15.12 10.53 19.67
N TYR A 24 15.60 9.72 18.73
CA TYR A 24 14.86 9.34 17.53
C TYR A 24 15.11 7.88 17.19
N THR A 25 14.05 7.13 16.88
CA THR A 25 14.13 5.70 16.55
C THR A 25 13.89 5.49 15.06
N VAL A 26 14.91 5.03 14.34
CA VAL A 26 14.76 4.61 12.93
C VAL A 26 14.25 3.17 12.89
N LYS A 27 13.03 2.97 12.39
CA LYS A 27 12.36 1.65 12.39
C LYS A 27 12.45 0.90 11.06
N THR A 28 13.04 1.50 10.04
CA THR A 28 13.09 0.99 8.66
C THR A 28 14.43 0.33 8.31
N LEU A 29 15.30 0.07 9.30
CA LEU A 29 16.61 -0.52 9.06
C LEU A 29 16.48 -2.03 8.83
N LEU A 30 17.14 -2.53 7.78
CA LEU A 30 17.23 -3.95 7.48
C LEU A 30 18.15 -4.63 8.51
N PRO A 31 17.89 -5.90 8.86
CA PRO A 31 18.74 -6.68 9.76
C PRO A 31 20.10 -7.01 9.14
N GLN A 32 21.08 -7.34 9.98
CA GLN A 32 22.48 -7.65 9.59
C GLN A 32 23.11 -6.65 8.61
N THR A 33 22.68 -5.40 8.64
CA THR A 33 23.06 -4.37 7.67
C THR A 33 23.79 -3.25 8.40
N SER A 34 24.92 -2.83 7.83
CA SER A 34 25.70 -1.71 8.34
C SER A 34 25.28 -0.40 7.67
N TYR A 35 25.03 0.61 8.49
CA TYR A 35 24.52 1.91 8.08
C TYR A 35 25.40 3.04 8.57
N GLN A 36 25.46 4.11 7.77
CA GLN A 36 25.93 5.42 8.19
C GLN A 36 24.75 6.37 8.36
N LEU A 37 24.71 7.05 9.51
CA LEU A 37 23.68 8.02 9.87
C LEU A 37 24.28 9.39 10.10
N TRP A 38 23.67 10.39 9.49
CA TRP A 38 23.99 11.80 9.70
C TRP A 38 22.82 12.47 10.41
N VAL A 39 23.15 13.38 11.31
CA VAL A 39 22.20 14.34 11.88
C VAL A 39 22.61 15.71 11.35
N VAL A 40 21.68 16.39 10.69
CA VAL A 40 21.88 17.74 10.15
C VAL A 40 20.86 18.68 10.76
N ALA A 41 21.26 19.93 11.00
CA ALA A 41 20.36 20.96 11.51
C ALA A 41 19.84 21.85 10.38
N TYR A 42 18.59 22.26 10.51
CA TYR A 42 17.94 23.27 9.67
C TYR A 42 17.81 24.57 10.48
N ASP A 43 18.15 25.71 9.89
CA ASP A 43 17.85 27.02 10.48
C ASP A 43 16.42 27.50 10.13
N GLY A 44 16.00 28.62 10.73
CA GLY A 44 14.67 29.19 10.47
C GLY A 44 14.47 29.76 9.04
N ALA A 45 15.52 29.77 8.22
CA ALA A 45 15.48 30.14 6.81
C ALA A 45 15.54 28.90 5.88
N GLY A 46 15.57 27.68 6.45
CA GLY A 46 15.62 26.42 5.71
C GLY A 46 17.01 25.99 5.27
N ASN A 47 18.09 26.67 5.70
CA ASN A 47 19.45 26.26 5.38
C ASN A 47 19.81 24.99 6.17
N VAL A 48 20.46 24.04 5.49
CA VAL A 48 20.87 22.76 6.08
C VAL A 48 22.35 22.73 6.32
N THR A 49 22.78 22.15 7.44
CA THR A 49 24.20 21.81 7.64
C THR A 49 24.69 20.88 6.52
N PRO A 50 25.75 21.21 5.78
CA PRO A 50 26.25 20.36 4.70
C PRO A 50 26.64 18.97 5.22
N LEU A 51 26.17 17.92 4.55
CA LEU A 51 26.50 16.53 4.92
C LEU A 51 28.01 16.26 4.93
N ALA A 52 28.77 16.89 4.03
CA ALA A 52 30.23 16.78 3.96
C ALA A 52 30.94 17.34 5.21
N ALA A 53 30.29 18.21 5.98
CA ALA A 53 30.81 18.76 7.22
C ALA A 53 30.40 17.94 8.46
N ALA A 54 29.51 16.95 8.30
CA ALA A 54 29.01 16.13 9.39
C ALA A 54 29.70 14.76 9.43
N THR A 55 30.17 14.36 10.62
CA THR A 55 30.72 13.02 10.86
C THR A 55 29.58 12.02 11.07
N PRO A 56 29.43 10.98 10.25
CA PRO A 56 28.37 10.00 10.44
C PRO A 56 28.60 9.12 11.67
N VAL A 57 27.51 8.62 12.23
CA VAL A 57 27.50 7.50 13.17
C VAL A 57 27.35 6.22 12.36
N THR A 58 28.26 5.27 12.58
CA THR A 58 28.15 3.93 12.00
C THR A 58 27.44 3.00 12.98
N ILE A 59 26.42 2.30 12.50
CA ILE A 59 25.74 1.24 13.25
C ILE A 59 25.65 -0.03 12.42
N THR A 60 25.52 -1.17 13.09
CA THR A 60 25.21 -2.45 12.44
C THR A 60 24.02 -3.07 13.14
N THR A 61 22.97 -3.37 12.38
CA THR A 61 21.79 -4.04 12.92
C THR A 61 22.08 -5.52 13.19
N LEU A 62 21.41 -6.08 14.20
CA LEU A 62 21.51 -7.49 14.52
C LEU A 62 20.76 -8.35 13.49
N ALA A 63 20.99 -9.66 13.53
CA ALA A 63 20.16 -10.62 12.80
C ALA A 63 18.73 -10.64 13.36
N LEU A 64 17.76 -10.92 12.48
CA LEU A 64 16.41 -11.19 12.96
C LEU A 64 16.40 -12.49 13.75
N SER A 65 15.71 -12.44 14.89
CA SER A 65 15.44 -13.64 15.68
C SER A 65 14.21 -14.35 15.14
N VAL A 66 14.20 -15.67 15.25
CA VAL A 66 13.03 -16.50 14.95
C VAL A 66 11.79 -15.98 15.68
N GLY A 67 10.67 -15.89 14.98
CA GLY A 67 9.39 -15.41 15.54
C GLY A 67 9.29 -13.88 15.65
N VAL A 68 10.34 -13.14 15.32
CA VAL A 68 10.26 -11.68 15.17
C VAL A 68 9.81 -11.35 13.75
N VAL A 69 8.71 -10.60 13.66
CA VAL A 69 8.25 -9.99 12.40
C VAL A 69 8.76 -8.55 12.33
N GLN A 70 9.20 -8.15 11.15
CA GLN A 70 9.50 -6.76 10.82
C GLN A 70 8.46 -6.22 9.86
N ILE A 71 8.09 -4.97 10.11
CA ILE A 71 7.27 -4.17 9.22
C ILE A 71 8.14 -2.99 8.81
N SER A 72 8.27 -2.78 7.52
CA SER A 72 8.96 -1.63 6.95
C SER A 72 8.08 -0.99 5.89
N ILE A 73 8.26 0.32 5.67
CA ILE A 73 7.53 1.09 4.68
C ILE A 73 8.51 1.81 3.77
N GLU A 74 8.15 1.95 2.50
CA GLU A 74 8.83 2.79 1.51
C GLU A 74 7.78 3.67 0.80
N PRO A 75 8.02 4.99 0.66
CA PRO A 75 9.15 5.74 1.23
C PRO A 75 9.09 5.83 2.77
N PRO A 76 10.23 6.04 3.46
CA PRO A 76 10.28 6.08 4.93
C PRO A 76 9.61 7.32 5.52
N LEU A 77 9.43 8.37 4.72
CA LEU A 77 8.70 9.59 5.05
C LEU A 77 7.66 9.87 3.95
N PRO A 78 6.55 9.13 3.94
CA PRO A 78 5.56 9.27 2.88
C PRO A 78 4.82 10.60 2.98
N THR A 79 4.54 11.16 1.82
CA THR A 79 3.58 12.25 1.64
C THR A 79 2.22 11.69 1.20
N ASP A 80 1.20 12.53 1.22
CA ASP A 80 -0.15 12.19 0.75
C ASP A 80 -0.26 12.00 -0.77
N HIS A 81 0.86 12.18 -1.49
CA HIS A 81 0.99 11.86 -2.90
C HIS A 81 1.80 10.58 -3.16
N ASP A 82 2.51 10.06 -2.17
CA ASP A 82 3.40 8.92 -2.37
C ASP A 82 2.63 7.60 -2.24
N PRO A 83 2.72 6.68 -3.23
CA PRO A 83 2.32 5.30 -3.00
C PRO A 83 3.22 4.68 -1.94
N LEU A 84 2.67 3.76 -1.16
CA LEU A 84 3.33 3.17 -0.01
C LEU A 84 3.51 1.67 -0.23
N SER A 85 4.76 1.21 -0.23
CA SER A 85 5.07 -0.22 -0.20
C SER A 85 5.28 -0.64 1.26
N ILE A 86 4.44 -1.55 1.77
CA ILE A 86 4.58 -2.11 3.12
C ILE A 86 5.17 -3.50 3.00
N THR A 87 6.41 -3.68 3.44
CA THR A 87 7.08 -4.98 3.46
C THR A 87 6.98 -5.62 4.84
N ILE A 88 6.44 -6.83 4.87
CA ILE A 88 6.40 -7.69 6.05
C ILE A 88 7.44 -8.79 5.86
N SER A 89 8.33 -8.99 6.83
CA SER A 89 9.38 -10.02 6.74
C SER A 89 9.72 -10.61 8.11
N GLY A 90 10.37 -11.77 8.11
CA GLY A 90 10.79 -12.42 9.35
C GLY A 90 11.59 -13.71 9.11
N ILE A 91 11.86 -14.41 10.21
CA ILE A 91 12.41 -15.78 10.21
C ILE A 91 11.36 -16.71 10.81
N TYR A 92 11.05 -17.79 10.10
CA TYR A 92 10.09 -18.82 10.51
C TYR A 92 10.79 -20.14 10.84
N THR A 93 10.20 -20.95 11.72
CA THR A 93 10.77 -22.23 12.21
C THR A 93 10.56 -23.41 11.27
N SER A 94 9.92 -23.19 10.11
CA SER A 94 9.74 -24.24 9.12
C SER A 94 9.66 -23.70 7.70
N SER A 95 9.80 -24.59 6.71
CA SER A 95 9.66 -24.25 5.28
C SER A 95 8.24 -23.83 4.90
N CYS A 96 7.25 -24.07 5.77
CA CYS A 96 5.89 -23.57 5.60
C CYS A 96 5.82 -22.11 6.03
N THR A 97 6.52 -21.26 5.27
CA THR A 97 6.68 -19.86 5.59
C THR A 97 5.35 -19.11 5.52
N PRO A 98 5.17 -18.04 6.29
CA PRO A 98 4.00 -17.19 6.19
C PRO A 98 3.83 -16.56 4.80
N HIS A 99 2.61 -16.57 4.31
CA HIS A 99 2.19 -15.88 3.09
C HIS A 99 1.09 -14.87 3.38
N TYR A 100 1.05 -13.82 2.56
CA TYR A 100 -0.03 -12.84 2.54
C TYR A 100 -1.40 -13.53 2.39
N GLN A 101 -2.39 -13.08 3.15
CA GLN A 101 -3.78 -13.55 3.06
C GLN A 101 -4.70 -12.41 2.62
N SER A 102 -4.69 -11.31 3.37
CA SER A 102 -5.53 -10.15 3.11
C SER A 102 -4.95 -8.91 3.76
N HIS A 103 -5.33 -7.75 3.24
CA HIS A 103 -5.22 -6.49 3.94
C HIS A 103 -6.54 -5.71 3.85
N GLN A 104 -6.75 -4.82 4.81
CA GLN A 104 -7.87 -3.90 4.81
C GLN A 104 -7.42 -2.58 5.44
N ARG A 105 -8.01 -1.49 4.97
CA ARG A 105 -7.84 -0.17 5.57
C ARG A 105 -9.17 0.32 6.10
N VAL A 106 -9.18 0.73 7.37
CA VAL A 106 -10.28 1.44 8.00
C VAL A 106 -9.71 2.73 8.59
N GLU A 107 -10.04 3.86 7.97
CA GLU A 107 -9.51 5.17 8.34
C GLU A 107 -7.96 5.21 8.38
N HIS A 108 -7.38 5.29 9.58
CA HIS A 108 -5.95 5.38 9.85
C HIS A 108 -5.33 4.04 10.29
N LEU A 109 -6.11 2.96 10.26
CA LEU A 109 -5.68 1.62 10.60
C LEU A 109 -5.59 0.75 9.35
N ILE A 110 -4.41 0.19 9.10
CA ILE A 110 -4.16 -0.81 8.07
C ILE A 110 -3.95 -2.15 8.77
N THR A 111 -4.80 -3.13 8.49
CA THR A 111 -4.69 -4.47 9.06
C THR A 111 -4.23 -5.43 7.96
N ILE A 112 -3.13 -6.12 8.18
CA ILE A 112 -2.55 -7.12 7.26
C ILE A 112 -2.55 -8.47 7.96
N THR A 113 -3.04 -9.51 7.28
CA THR A 113 -3.08 -10.87 7.83
C THR A 113 -2.18 -11.80 7.01
N SER A 114 -1.45 -12.68 7.71
CA SER A 114 -0.69 -13.77 7.11
C SER A 114 -1.01 -15.11 7.75
N ALA A 115 -0.81 -16.17 6.96
CA ALA A 115 -0.89 -17.53 7.44
C ALA A 115 0.27 -18.36 6.86
N PRO A 116 0.81 -19.32 7.62
CA PRO A 116 1.74 -20.31 7.08
C PRO A 116 1.13 -21.06 5.90
N SER A 117 1.96 -21.49 4.94
CA SER A 117 1.48 -22.36 3.87
C SER A 117 0.97 -23.69 4.42
N THR A 118 -0.08 -24.23 3.81
CA THR A 118 -0.68 -25.52 4.20
C THR A 118 -0.08 -26.67 3.39
N GLU A 119 1.24 -26.74 3.30
CA GLU A 119 1.91 -27.85 2.61
C GLU A 119 1.85 -29.13 3.46
N PRO A 120 1.74 -30.31 2.83
CA PRO A 120 1.64 -31.57 3.57
C PRO A 120 2.92 -31.94 4.34
N PHE A 121 4.06 -31.33 3.97
CA PHE A 121 5.35 -31.57 4.61
C PHE A 121 6.11 -30.25 4.78
N CYS A 122 6.41 -29.88 6.03
CA CYS A 122 7.24 -28.72 6.36
C CYS A 122 8.58 -29.19 6.91
N LEU A 123 9.70 -28.66 6.39
CA LEU A 123 11.03 -28.93 6.94
C LEU A 123 11.25 -28.11 8.22
N PRO A 124 11.70 -28.71 9.33
CA PRO A 124 11.97 -27.97 10.57
C PRO A 124 13.36 -27.33 10.54
N ALA A 125 13.44 -26.08 10.09
CA ALA A 125 14.64 -25.25 10.10
C ALA A 125 14.26 -23.76 10.06
N GLU A 126 15.24 -22.87 10.18
CA GLU A 126 15.01 -21.43 10.07
C GLU A 126 14.94 -21.00 8.60
N PHE A 127 13.80 -20.43 8.20
CA PHE A 127 13.58 -19.91 6.85
C PHE A 127 13.24 -18.43 6.89
N ALA A 128 13.99 -17.64 6.13
CA ALA A 128 13.62 -16.25 5.88
C ALA A 128 12.38 -16.18 4.99
N TRP A 129 11.49 -15.24 5.30
CA TRP A 129 10.29 -15.00 4.52
C TRP A 129 10.00 -13.51 4.44
N GLY A 130 9.25 -13.12 3.42
CA GLY A 130 8.71 -11.78 3.31
C GLY A 130 7.84 -11.59 2.09
N TYR A 131 7.01 -10.57 2.14
CA TYR A 131 6.18 -10.11 1.03
C TYR A 131 5.93 -8.60 1.16
N THR A 132 5.52 -7.99 0.06
CA THR A 132 5.19 -6.56 0.00
C THR A 132 3.73 -6.38 -0.35
N VAL A 133 3.08 -5.45 0.35
CA VAL A 133 1.72 -4.97 0.07
C VAL A 133 1.84 -3.55 -0.45
N GLU A 134 1.35 -3.31 -1.67
CA GLU A 134 1.26 -1.97 -2.23
C GLU A 134 -0.01 -1.29 -1.72
N VAL A 135 0.14 -0.11 -1.14
CA VAL A 135 -0.93 0.70 -0.58
C VAL A 135 -0.99 2.02 -1.34
N PRO A 136 -2.17 2.42 -1.85
CA PRO A 136 -2.32 3.72 -2.50
C PRO A 136 -1.95 4.87 -1.55
N PRO A 137 -1.58 6.05 -2.08
CA PRO A 137 -1.36 7.22 -1.25
C PRO A 137 -2.49 7.48 -0.26
N LEU A 138 -2.07 7.87 0.93
CA LEU A 138 -2.93 7.99 2.08
C LEU A 138 -3.13 9.47 2.41
N PRO A 139 -4.31 9.91 2.86
CA PRO A 139 -4.47 11.26 3.39
C PRO A 139 -3.45 11.55 4.50
N ALA A 140 -2.97 12.79 4.58
CA ALA A 140 -2.03 13.20 5.63
C ALA A 140 -2.59 12.90 7.03
N GLY A 141 -1.76 12.30 7.89
CA GLY A 141 -2.17 11.87 9.22
C GLY A 141 -1.28 10.77 9.82
N PRO A 142 -1.47 10.44 11.10
CA PRO A 142 -0.81 9.30 11.73
C PRO A 142 -1.50 7.99 11.34
N TYR A 143 -0.73 6.96 11.01
CA TYR A 143 -1.23 5.64 10.65
C TYR A 143 -0.62 4.54 11.52
N THR A 144 -1.42 3.49 11.72
CA THR A 144 -0.97 2.25 12.36
C THR A 144 -1.15 1.09 11.38
N VAL A 145 -0.09 0.32 11.18
CA VAL A 145 -0.14 -1.00 10.55
C VAL A 145 -0.21 -2.05 11.64
N THR A 146 -1.23 -2.90 11.61
CA THR A 146 -1.34 -4.08 12.46
C THR A 146 -1.17 -5.31 11.58
N HIS A 147 -0.15 -6.11 11.87
CA HIS A 147 0.07 -7.40 11.22
C HIS A 147 -0.31 -8.53 12.18
N SER A 148 -1.09 -9.50 11.70
CA SER A 148 -1.41 -10.73 12.42
C SER A 148 -0.82 -11.95 11.72
N LEU A 149 -0.20 -12.81 12.51
CA LEU A 149 0.28 -14.13 12.12
C LEU A 149 -0.06 -15.10 13.23
N GLU A 150 -1.01 -16.01 12.97
CA GLU A 150 -1.57 -16.90 13.99
C GLU A 150 -2.09 -16.10 15.21
N ALA A 151 -1.55 -16.34 16.42
CA ALA A 151 -1.88 -15.59 17.63
C ALA A 151 -0.99 -14.36 17.85
N ALA A 152 0.07 -14.19 17.06
CA ALA A 152 0.98 -13.06 17.18
C ALA A 152 0.43 -11.83 16.45
N VAL A 153 0.55 -10.67 17.10
CA VAL A 153 0.16 -9.37 16.54
C VAL A 153 1.32 -8.41 16.71
N VAL A 154 1.72 -7.77 15.60
CA VAL A 154 2.79 -6.76 15.56
C VAL A 154 2.22 -5.45 15.05
N GLN A 155 2.65 -4.34 15.65
CA GLN A 155 2.23 -3.00 15.25
C GLN A 155 3.39 -2.16 14.78
N PHE A 156 3.14 -1.36 13.75
CA PHE A 156 4.06 -0.37 13.22
C PHE A 156 3.33 0.96 13.07
N TYR A 157 4.03 2.05 13.37
CA TYR A 157 3.45 3.39 13.42
C TYR A 157 4.25 4.31 12.51
N PHE A 158 3.57 5.08 11.67
CA PHE A 158 4.17 6.08 10.80
C PHE A 158 3.23 7.28 10.62
N THR A 159 3.75 8.32 10.00
CA THR A 159 2.99 9.53 9.67
C THR A 159 3.10 9.83 8.20
N VAL A 160 1.96 10.13 7.58
CA VAL A 160 1.89 10.66 6.22
C VAL A 160 1.81 12.18 6.33
N THR A 161 2.72 12.85 5.63
CA THR A 161 2.79 14.32 5.62
C THR A 161 2.04 14.88 4.40
N ALA A 162 1.55 16.11 4.47
CA ALA A 162 1.06 16.76 3.27
C ALA A 162 2.25 17.05 2.35
N ALA A 163 2.15 16.69 1.07
CA ALA A 163 3.18 17.01 0.10
C ALA A 163 3.27 18.53 -0.10
N GLU A 164 4.49 19.06 -0.18
CA GLU A 164 4.73 20.47 -0.50
C GLU A 164 4.67 20.66 -2.03
N GLY A 165 3.64 21.37 -2.50
CA GLY A 165 3.47 21.74 -3.91
C GLY A 165 2.48 20.87 -4.71
N PRO A 166 2.22 21.23 -5.98
CA PRO A 166 1.22 20.56 -6.81
C PRO A 166 1.78 19.24 -7.39
N SER A 167 0.94 18.21 -7.52
CA SER A 167 1.25 16.88 -8.04
C SER A 167 0.31 16.43 -9.16
N ALA A 168 0.80 15.60 -10.08
CA ALA A 168 -0.02 15.05 -11.16
C ALA A 168 -1.02 13.99 -10.64
N PRO A 169 -2.11 13.73 -11.37
CA PRO A 169 -3.09 12.75 -10.94
C PRO A 169 -2.57 11.32 -11.01
N ILE A 170 -2.99 10.47 -10.07
CA ILE A 170 -2.71 9.03 -10.04
C ILE A 170 -3.97 8.26 -9.61
N PHE A 171 -4.30 7.16 -10.26
CA PHE A 171 -5.43 6.31 -9.85
C PHE A 171 -5.04 5.35 -8.73
N TYR A 172 -5.96 5.17 -7.79
CA TYR A 172 -5.87 4.18 -6.73
C TYR A 172 -6.66 2.95 -7.17
N VAL A 173 -5.96 1.82 -7.30
CA VAL A 173 -6.57 0.54 -7.62
C VAL A 173 -6.66 -0.23 -6.31
N ASP A 174 -7.87 -0.31 -5.75
CA ASP A 174 -8.12 -1.19 -4.61
C ASP A 174 -8.08 -2.65 -5.13
N ASP A 175 -7.61 -3.60 -4.32
CA ASP A 175 -7.53 -5.05 -4.64
C ASP A 175 -8.91 -5.74 -4.88
N ASN A 176 -9.97 -4.96 -5.09
CA ASN A 176 -11.27 -5.48 -5.47
C ASN A 176 -11.25 -6.00 -6.91
N PRO A 177 -11.88 -7.15 -7.18
CA PRO A 177 -12.01 -7.65 -8.55
C PRO A 177 -12.71 -6.61 -9.43
N PRO A 178 -12.40 -6.58 -10.75
CA PRO A 178 -13.07 -5.66 -11.68
C PRO A 178 -14.58 -5.74 -11.53
N PRO A 179 -15.30 -4.61 -11.57
CA PRO A 179 -16.73 -4.59 -11.33
C PRO A 179 -17.47 -5.50 -12.33
N ARG A 180 -18.44 -6.26 -11.80
CA ARG A 180 -19.35 -7.08 -12.59
C ARG A 180 -20.68 -6.35 -12.73
N ALA A 181 -21.29 -6.44 -13.89
CA ALA A 181 -22.59 -5.84 -14.15
C ALA A 181 -23.59 -6.91 -14.61
N VAL A 182 -24.88 -6.63 -14.41
CA VAL A 182 -25.98 -7.45 -14.90
C VAL A 182 -26.81 -6.60 -15.85
N VAL A 183 -27.23 -7.17 -16.98
CA VAL A 183 -28.10 -6.49 -17.94
C VAL A 183 -29.34 -5.91 -17.25
N GLY A 184 -29.62 -4.63 -17.50
CA GLY A 184 -30.77 -3.93 -16.95
C GLY A 184 -30.64 -3.46 -15.50
N GLU A 185 -29.58 -3.87 -14.78
CA GLU A 185 -29.32 -3.43 -13.40
C GLU A 185 -28.31 -2.27 -13.36
N PRO A 186 -28.52 -1.23 -12.53
CA PRO A 186 -27.57 -0.13 -12.40
C PRO A 186 -26.30 -0.59 -11.65
N LEU A 187 -25.17 -0.55 -12.35
CA LEU A 187 -23.84 -0.63 -11.77
C LEU A 187 -23.44 0.75 -11.22
N ARG A 188 -22.90 0.77 -9.99
CA ARG A 188 -22.23 1.92 -9.40
C ARG A 188 -20.82 1.53 -8.99
N PHE A 189 -19.85 2.33 -9.39
CA PHE A 189 -18.44 2.11 -9.09
C PHE A 189 -17.77 3.45 -8.86
N VAL A 190 -16.97 3.59 -7.80
CA VAL A 190 -16.29 4.87 -7.50
C VAL A 190 -14.82 4.73 -7.84
N LEU A 191 -14.35 5.53 -8.80
CA LEU A 191 -12.94 5.67 -9.08
C LEU A 191 -12.34 6.64 -8.08
N ARG A 192 -11.10 6.36 -7.65
CA ARG A 192 -10.36 7.24 -6.77
C ARG A 192 -9.03 7.58 -7.43
N ALA A 193 -8.74 8.87 -7.50
CA ALA A 193 -7.48 9.40 -7.96
C ALA A 193 -7.00 10.50 -7.01
N GLY A 194 -5.71 10.47 -6.70
CA GLY A 194 -5.00 11.52 -5.97
C GLY A 194 -4.47 12.59 -6.92
N GLY A 195 -3.93 13.66 -6.35
CA GLY A 195 -3.30 14.76 -7.06
C GLY A 195 -3.62 16.11 -6.42
N SER A 196 -2.72 17.08 -6.55
CA SER A 196 -2.90 18.44 -6.07
C SER A 196 -2.62 19.45 -7.19
N PRO A 197 -3.57 20.30 -7.61
CA PRO A 197 -4.96 20.37 -7.14
C PRO A 197 -5.75 19.07 -7.40
N ALA A 198 -6.87 18.90 -6.68
CA ALA A 198 -7.73 17.72 -6.80
C ALA A 198 -8.10 17.44 -8.27
N PRO A 199 -7.94 16.19 -8.76
CA PRO A 199 -8.23 15.87 -10.16
C PRO A 199 -9.73 15.85 -10.48
N THR A 200 -10.05 16.13 -11.75
CA THR A 200 -11.37 15.89 -12.33
C THR A 200 -11.37 14.63 -13.20
N TYR A 201 -12.50 13.91 -13.24
CA TYR A 201 -12.66 12.66 -13.98
C TYR A 201 -13.38 12.86 -15.31
N ALA A 202 -12.98 12.09 -16.34
CA ALA A 202 -13.66 12.03 -17.63
C ALA A 202 -13.59 10.63 -18.25
N LEU A 203 -14.62 10.24 -18.99
CA LEU A 203 -14.62 9.01 -19.79
C LEU A 203 -13.83 9.25 -21.09
N VAL A 204 -12.81 8.44 -21.33
CA VAL A 204 -12.03 8.41 -22.59
C VAL A 204 -12.59 7.36 -23.53
N GLN A 205 -12.90 6.18 -22.99
CA GLN A 205 -13.55 5.08 -23.70
C GLN A 205 -14.63 4.50 -22.79
N ALA A 206 -15.87 4.47 -23.26
CA ALA A 206 -16.99 3.94 -22.48
C ALA A 206 -18.13 3.44 -23.39
N PRO A 207 -18.93 2.46 -22.94
CA PRO A 207 -20.16 2.08 -23.63
C PRO A 207 -21.20 3.20 -23.57
N ALA A 208 -22.18 3.13 -24.48
CA ALA A 208 -23.29 4.07 -24.50
C ALA A 208 -24.07 4.06 -23.15
N GLY A 209 -24.45 5.24 -22.68
CA GLY A 209 -25.20 5.42 -21.44
C GLY A 209 -24.37 5.36 -20.15
N MET A 210 -23.06 5.11 -20.23
CA MET A 210 -22.17 5.22 -19.07
C MET A 210 -21.85 6.67 -18.76
N THR A 211 -21.85 7.02 -17.48
CA THR A 211 -21.52 8.37 -16.99
C THR A 211 -20.51 8.29 -15.86
N VAL A 212 -19.72 9.34 -15.68
CA VAL A 212 -18.84 9.53 -14.52
C VAL A 212 -19.06 10.94 -13.96
N ASP A 213 -19.20 11.04 -12.64
CA ASP A 213 -19.20 12.33 -11.97
C ASP A 213 -17.77 12.92 -11.99
N PRO A 214 -17.58 14.12 -12.53
CA PRO A 214 -16.25 14.69 -12.72
C PRO A 214 -15.55 15.09 -11.41
N THR A 215 -16.27 15.16 -10.28
CA THR A 215 -15.74 15.56 -8.98
C THR A 215 -15.57 14.37 -8.04
N THR A 216 -16.56 13.47 -7.98
CA THR A 216 -16.56 12.34 -7.05
C THR A 216 -15.96 11.07 -7.63
N GLY A 217 -15.84 10.98 -8.96
CA GLY A 217 -15.42 9.77 -9.65
C GLY A 217 -16.48 8.66 -9.65
N GLU A 218 -17.73 8.95 -9.26
CA GLU A 218 -18.82 7.98 -9.30
C GLU A 218 -19.21 7.67 -10.75
N LEU A 219 -18.94 6.44 -11.16
CA LEU A 219 -19.33 5.87 -12.43
C LEU A 219 -20.68 5.15 -12.27
N VAL A 220 -21.62 5.50 -13.14
CA VAL A 220 -22.96 4.89 -13.19
C VAL A 220 -23.24 4.38 -14.59
N TRP A 221 -23.74 3.14 -14.69
CA TRP A 221 -24.11 2.53 -15.95
C TRP A 221 -25.17 1.43 -15.79
N THR A 222 -26.11 1.36 -16.72
CA THR A 222 -27.06 0.24 -16.85
C THR A 222 -26.78 -0.48 -18.17
N PRO A 223 -26.22 -1.70 -18.16
CA PRO A 223 -25.86 -2.41 -19.39
C PRO A 223 -27.11 -2.79 -20.19
N PRO A 224 -27.14 -2.54 -21.51
CA PRO A 224 -28.18 -3.08 -22.37
C PRO A 224 -27.92 -4.56 -22.70
N ALA A 225 -28.93 -5.27 -23.19
CA ALA A 225 -28.88 -6.72 -23.39
C ALA A 225 -27.83 -7.17 -24.42
N GLU A 226 -27.48 -6.30 -25.37
CA GLU A 226 -26.47 -6.55 -26.40
C GLU A 226 -25.02 -6.46 -25.90
N MET A 227 -24.78 -5.99 -24.67
CA MET A 227 -23.43 -5.77 -24.11
C MET A 227 -22.95 -6.90 -23.18
N VAL A 228 -23.53 -8.10 -23.29
CA VAL A 228 -23.10 -9.29 -22.52
C VAL A 228 -21.67 -9.67 -22.89
N GLY A 229 -20.84 -9.93 -21.87
CA GLY A 229 -19.42 -10.25 -22.02
C GLY A 229 -18.49 -9.15 -21.49
N ALA A 230 -17.27 -9.11 -22.02
CA ALA A 230 -16.22 -8.19 -21.57
C ALA A 230 -16.36 -6.81 -22.24
N VAL A 231 -16.50 -5.76 -21.44
CA VAL A 231 -16.61 -4.36 -21.91
C VAL A 231 -15.42 -3.56 -21.39
N ALA A 232 -14.59 -3.03 -22.30
CA ALA A 232 -13.44 -2.20 -21.96
C ALA A 232 -13.86 -0.75 -21.67
N VAL A 233 -13.34 -0.20 -20.57
CA VAL A 233 -13.58 1.18 -20.13
C VAL A 233 -12.25 1.85 -19.85
N THR A 234 -12.12 3.13 -20.19
CA THR A 234 -10.96 3.95 -19.86
C THR A 234 -11.42 5.29 -19.30
N VAL A 235 -10.92 5.61 -18.11
CA VAL A 235 -11.20 6.86 -17.40
C VAL A 235 -9.92 7.66 -17.28
N ARG A 236 -10.01 8.98 -17.48
CA ARG A 236 -8.92 9.92 -17.27
C ARG A 236 -9.15 10.72 -15.99
N ALA A 237 -8.11 10.87 -15.18
CA ALA A 237 -8.03 11.87 -14.12
C ALA A 237 -7.09 13.00 -14.58
N THR A 238 -7.50 14.26 -14.46
CA THR A 238 -6.73 15.45 -14.91
C THR A 238 -6.71 16.54 -13.86
N ASN A 239 -5.56 17.21 -13.68
CA ASN A 239 -5.45 18.47 -12.96
C ASN A 239 -4.48 19.43 -13.70
N SER A 240 -4.11 20.55 -13.07
CA SER A 240 -3.20 21.54 -13.67
C SER A 240 -1.76 21.06 -13.85
N VAL A 241 -1.37 19.95 -13.23
CA VAL A 241 -0.02 19.39 -13.28
C VAL A 241 0.09 18.30 -14.35
N GLY A 242 -1.00 17.57 -14.62
CA GLY A 242 -1.02 16.55 -15.67
C GLY A 242 -2.30 15.74 -15.73
N SER A 243 -2.24 14.61 -16.43
CA SER A 243 -3.34 13.66 -16.57
C SER A 243 -2.84 12.22 -16.63
N VAL A 244 -3.65 11.28 -16.12
CA VAL A 244 -3.39 9.84 -16.20
C VAL A 244 -4.65 9.11 -16.66
N ASP A 245 -4.48 8.01 -17.41
CA ASP A 245 -5.56 7.14 -17.84
C ASP A 245 -5.54 5.82 -17.06
N TYR A 246 -6.72 5.32 -16.71
CA TYR A 246 -6.93 4.00 -16.11
C TYR A 246 -7.89 3.19 -16.95
N ALA A 247 -7.40 2.05 -17.44
CA ALA A 247 -8.16 1.12 -18.27
C ALA A 247 -8.51 -0.14 -17.47
N PHE A 248 -9.78 -0.56 -17.53
CA PHE A 248 -10.28 -1.76 -16.88
C PHE A 248 -11.40 -2.40 -17.72
N THR A 249 -11.76 -3.64 -17.36
CA THR A 249 -12.79 -4.41 -18.07
C THR A 249 -13.93 -4.75 -17.12
N ILE A 250 -15.16 -4.47 -17.53
CA ILE A 250 -16.38 -4.87 -16.83
C ILE A 250 -16.88 -6.18 -17.43
N GLN A 251 -17.20 -7.16 -16.59
CA GLN A 251 -17.84 -8.40 -17.03
C GLN A 251 -19.36 -8.28 -16.87
N VAL A 252 -20.08 -8.30 -17.99
CA VAL A 252 -21.54 -8.17 -18.04
C VAL A 252 -22.19 -9.55 -18.18
N ALA A 253 -23.06 -9.90 -17.25
CA ALA A 253 -23.86 -11.12 -17.31
C ALA A 253 -25.30 -10.84 -17.79
N ALA A 254 -25.86 -11.75 -18.59
CA ALA A 254 -27.24 -11.64 -19.11
C ALA A 254 -28.31 -11.74 -18.01
N THR A 255 -28.00 -12.47 -16.94
CA THR A 255 -28.82 -12.59 -15.73
C THR A 255 -27.87 -12.56 -14.54
N ASN A 256 -28.36 -12.12 -13.38
CA ASN A 256 -27.63 -12.30 -12.13
C ASN A 256 -27.39 -13.82 -11.98
N PRO A 257 -26.14 -14.33 -12.01
CA PRO A 257 -25.89 -15.71 -11.64
C PRO A 257 -26.19 -15.75 -10.15
N GLY A 258 -27.45 -16.05 -9.81
CA GLY A 258 -28.01 -15.83 -8.47
C GLY A 258 -26.99 -16.19 -7.42
N ALA A 259 -26.80 -15.28 -6.45
CA ALA A 259 -25.81 -15.39 -5.39
C ALA A 259 -25.58 -16.87 -5.07
N THR A 260 -24.45 -17.40 -5.50
CA THR A 260 -24.02 -18.69 -4.98
C THR A 260 -23.65 -18.36 -3.55
N GLU A 261 -24.62 -18.43 -2.64
CA GLU A 261 -24.33 -18.62 -1.25
C GLU A 261 -23.49 -19.89 -1.21
N ILE A 262 -22.18 -19.70 -1.05
CA ILE A 262 -21.29 -20.79 -0.70
C ILE A 262 -21.71 -21.15 0.72
N PHE A 263 -22.69 -22.03 0.86
CA PHE A 263 -22.82 -22.83 2.06
C PHE A 263 -21.56 -23.67 2.12
N LEU A 264 -20.54 -23.17 2.82
CA LEU A 264 -19.50 -24.05 3.35
C LEU A 264 -20.25 -25.10 4.17
N PRO A 265 -20.16 -26.40 3.84
CA PRO A 265 -20.81 -27.42 4.65
C PRO A 265 -20.23 -27.33 6.07
N LEU A 266 -21.10 -27.10 7.04
CA LEU A 266 -20.76 -27.26 8.45
C LEU A 266 -20.51 -28.74 8.71
N ILE A 267 -19.25 -29.18 8.64
CA ILE A 267 -18.87 -30.49 9.17
C ILE A 267 -18.89 -30.35 10.70
N ALA A 268 -20.02 -30.72 11.31
CA ALA A 268 -20.06 -31.00 12.74
C ALA A 268 -19.31 -32.32 12.99
N LYS A 269 -18.20 -32.26 13.72
CA LYS A 269 -17.59 -33.45 14.30
C LYS A 269 -18.33 -33.74 15.61
N SER A 270 -19.10 -34.84 15.65
CA SER A 270 -19.53 -35.40 16.93
C SER A 270 -18.33 -36.04 17.61
N SER A 271 -18.30 -35.94 18.94
CA SER A 271 -17.47 -36.77 19.82
C SER A 271 -17.62 -38.26 19.50
#